data_AF-A0A1J5WKT5-F1
#
_entry.id   AF-A0A1J5WKT5-F1
#
_cell.length_a   1.000
_cell.length_b   1.000
_cell.length_c   1.000
_cell.angle_alpha   90.00
_cell.angle_beta   90.00
_cell.angle_gamma   90.00
#
_symmetry.space_group_name_H-M   'P 1'
#
loop_
_entity.id
_entity.type
_entity.pdbx_description
1 polymer ?
#
loop_
_entity_poly.entity_id
_entity_poly.type
_entity_poly.pdbx_seq_one_letter_code
_entity_poly.pdbx_strand_id
1 'polypeptide(L)'
;MFDLAQESFAKQGDSFFLEGNRFVLIVSEALWEKRYKDIQKKKWFLFSKRQKALRALVAQLQPPASFSLTRDLPNEAVLLTNQTTVTLSNIEISVELFLVLLETTRVTVGENFFIGEHNDNEDCIRENGMMGETPVYLGRSWVLSSLALENIERMAPNSIGCVLEKFNLSDTGLINILPKLRIHGDCEIEVFCLSADEKEHVAEVLAQETPFCVGRVKEMWLTDYAVGFITKMSPEDCEIEYLRLFASKEAHVAGILKQENPFCVGRVKKMWLRDYAVGVITKMNLKDYGVEDLRLYAREEAHVAGILKQENPFCVGRVKSMDLEDYAVCVITKMSLKDCEIEWLVLDASEEAAHVAEVLAQESPFCVGRVKKMKLTGYAASVITKMTIHEDNTMERFVLAGNEDQLSRILKEGDNSIDLGRIRTGGLQVPERIKRKLRYTLVDGEGKEVLEEEEPSQRGNLLE
;
A
#
# COMPACT_ATOMS: atom_id res chain seq x y z
N MET A 1 -13.88 18.39 -29.48
CA MET A 1 -15.13 17.86 -30.05
C MET A 1 -15.98 17.52 -28.84
N PHE A 2 -17.03 18.29 -28.58
CA PHE A 2 -17.92 18.05 -27.43
C PHE A 2 -18.47 16.61 -27.47
N ASP A 3 -18.22 15.84 -26.43
CA ASP A 3 -18.89 14.56 -26.23
C ASP A 3 -20.09 14.75 -25.30
N LEU A 4 -21.16 15.37 -25.81
CA LEU A 4 -22.41 15.64 -25.07
C LEU A 4 -23.31 14.39 -24.98
N ALA A 5 -22.73 13.18 -25.02
CA ALA A 5 -23.46 11.96 -24.76
C ALA A 5 -23.89 11.89 -23.28
N GLN A 6 -23.13 12.56 -22.39
CA GLN A 6 -23.52 12.76 -21.00
C GLN A 6 -24.33 14.04 -20.82
N GLU A 7 -25.33 13.92 -19.94
CA GLU A 7 -26.03 15.02 -19.30
C GLU A 7 -25.02 15.87 -18.49
N SER A 8 -25.45 16.97 -17.86
CA SER A 8 -24.55 17.76 -17.00
C SER A 8 -23.75 16.88 -16.04
N PHE A 9 -22.43 17.12 -15.93
CA PHE A 9 -21.58 16.34 -15.02
C PHE A 9 -21.73 16.78 -13.55
N ALA A 10 -22.32 17.96 -13.32
CA ALA A 10 -22.66 18.44 -12.00
C ALA A 10 -23.86 19.39 -12.06
N LYS A 11 -24.60 19.48 -10.96
CA LYS A 11 -25.79 20.32 -10.81
C LYS A 11 -25.70 21.13 -9.50
N GLN A 12 -26.20 22.36 -9.53
CA GLN A 12 -26.33 23.20 -8.34
C GLN A 12 -27.64 23.99 -8.42
N GLY A 13 -28.64 23.65 -7.61
CA GLY A 13 -29.99 24.21 -7.70
C GLY A 13 -30.53 24.08 -9.11
N ASP A 14 -30.97 25.20 -9.69
CA ASP A 14 -31.44 25.27 -11.07
C ASP A 14 -30.29 25.52 -12.07
N SER A 15 -29.03 25.18 -11.75
CA SER A 15 -27.88 25.39 -12.64
C SER A 15 -27.16 24.10 -12.96
N PHE A 16 -26.63 24.01 -14.19
CA PHE A 16 -25.93 22.85 -14.71
C PHE A 16 -24.49 23.21 -15.10
N PHE A 17 -23.56 22.31 -14.79
CA PHE A 17 -22.17 22.38 -15.24
C PHE A 17 -21.98 21.46 -16.44
N LEU A 18 -21.43 22.03 -17.51
CA LEU A 18 -21.18 21.33 -18.77
C LEU A 18 -19.70 21.40 -19.10
N GLU A 19 -19.07 20.24 -19.31
CA GLU A 19 -17.66 20.13 -19.67
C GLU A 19 -17.48 20.21 -21.20
N GLY A 20 -16.54 21.05 -21.64
CA GLY A 20 -16.03 21.08 -23.01
C GLY A 20 -14.54 20.75 -23.04
N ASN A 21 -13.95 20.57 -24.23
CA ASN A 21 -12.54 20.17 -24.41
C ASN A 21 -11.46 21.15 -23.88
N ARG A 22 -11.78 22.09 -22.99
CA ARG A 22 -10.89 23.06 -22.29
C ARG A 22 -11.66 24.12 -21.49
N PHE A 23 -12.93 23.90 -21.19
CA PHE A 23 -13.75 24.91 -20.52
C PHE A 23 -14.90 24.25 -19.76
N VAL A 24 -15.43 24.99 -18.80
CA VAL A 24 -16.66 24.66 -18.10
C VAL A 24 -17.69 25.74 -18.41
N LEU A 25 -18.89 25.33 -18.77
CA LEU A 25 -20.01 26.23 -19.00
C LEU A 25 -21.05 26.02 -17.91
N ILE A 26 -21.34 27.08 -17.16
CA ILE A 26 -22.42 27.12 -16.16
C ILE A 26 -23.66 27.70 -16.84
N VAL A 27 -24.78 26.99 -16.77
CA VAL A 27 -26.04 27.43 -17.40
C VAL A 27 -27.22 27.18 -16.47
N SER A 28 -28.08 28.20 -16.28
CA SER A 28 -29.33 28.02 -15.55
C SER A 28 -30.36 27.22 -16.35
N GLU A 29 -31.19 26.44 -15.67
CA GLU A 29 -32.29 25.64 -16.21
C GLU A 29 -33.26 26.52 -16.98
N ALA A 30 -33.59 27.70 -16.47
CA ALA A 30 -34.43 28.68 -17.16
C ALA A 30 -33.85 29.08 -18.53
N LEU A 31 -32.53 29.31 -18.61
CA LEU A 31 -31.87 29.64 -19.87
C LEU A 31 -31.80 28.42 -20.79
N TRP A 32 -31.57 27.24 -20.22
CA TRP A 32 -31.53 25.96 -20.90
C TRP A 32 -32.88 25.64 -21.56
N GLU A 33 -33.97 25.68 -20.80
CA GLU A 33 -35.33 25.41 -21.26
C GLU A 33 -35.82 26.41 -22.31
N LYS A 34 -35.50 27.70 -22.13
CA LYS A 34 -35.89 28.76 -23.09
C LYS A 34 -35.30 28.50 -24.48
N ARG A 35 -34.03 28.08 -24.56
CA ARG A 35 -33.40 27.69 -25.82
C ARG A 35 -33.85 26.30 -26.31
N TYR A 36 -34.36 25.46 -25.42
CA TYR A 36 -34.79 24.09 -25.72
C TYR A 36 -36.20 23.99 -26.31
N LYS A 37 -37.13 24.90 -25.93
CA LYS A 37 -38.49 24.95 -26.50
C LYS A 37 -38.49 25.13 -28.03
N ASP A 38 -37.47 25.76 -28.59
CA ASP A 38 -37.31 25.97 -30.04
C ASP A 38 -36.80 24.72 -30.81
N ILE A 39 -36.39 23.65 -30.13
CA ILE A 39 -35.57 22.57 -30.72
C ILE A 39 -36.29 21.20 -30.78
N GLN A 40 -37.53 21.07 -30.31
CA GLN A 40 -38.26 19.79 -30.23
C GLN A 40 -38.72 19.21 -31.59
N LYS A 41 -38.01 18.18 -32.10
CA LYS A 41 -38.52 16.93 -32.73
C LYS A 41 -37.36 15.98 -33.15
N LYS A 42 -37.37 14.74 -32.60
CA LYS A 42 -36.54 13.51 -32.85
C LYS A 42 -35.10 13.44 -32.25
N LYS A 43 -34.87 12.42 -31.40
CA LYS A 43 -33.71 12.19 -30.51
C LYS A 43 -32.31 12.25 -31.15
N TRP A 44 -32.11 11.78 -32.38
CA TRP A 44 -30.77 11.74 -32.99
C TRP A 44 -30.37 13.08 -33.64
N PHE A 45 -31.34 13.88 -34.11
CA PHE A 45 -31.11 15.23 -34.64
C PHE A 45 -30.83 16.24 -33.52
N LEU A 46 -31.26 15.93 -32.28
CA LEU A 46 -31.07 16.78 -31.10
C LEU A 46 -29.60 16.91 -30.71
N PHE A 47 -28.77 15.87 -30.83
CA PHE A 47 -27.36 15.95 -30.46
C PHE A 47 -26.62 17.01 -31.31
N SER A 48 -26.69 16.90 -32.65
CA SER A 48 -26.04 17.85 -33.55
C SER A 48 -26.59 19.28 -33.43
N LYS A 49 -27.89 19.43 -33.16
CA LYS A 49 -28.50 20.75 -32.90
C LYS A 49 -28.10 21.34 -31.55
N ARG A 50 -28.07 20.54 -30.47
CA ARG A 50 -27.60 20.94 -29.13
C ARG A 50 -26.16 21.42 -29.21
N GLN A 51 -25.32 20.65 -29.89
CA GLN A 51 -23.93 21.00 -30.21
C GLN A 51 -23.81 22.35 -30.91
N LYS A 52 -24.62 22.60 -31.94
CA LYS A 52 -24.60 23.86 -32.68
C LYS A 52 -25.08 25.04 -31.82
N ALA A 53 -26.14 24.85 -31.04
CA ALA A 53 -26.67 25.89 -30.14
C ALA A 53 -25.69 26.23 -29.01
N LEU A 54 -25.03 25.23 -28.43
CA LEU A 54 -24.04 25.43 -27.38
C LEU A 54 -22.78 26.11 -27.93
N ARG A 55 -22.29 25.70 -29.12
CA ARG A 55 -21.21 26.41 -29.82
C ARG A 55 -21.55 27.88 -30.07
N ALA A 56 -22.78 28.16 -30.49
CA ALA A 56 -23.23 29.53 -30.70
C ALA A 56 -23.30 30.32 -29.39
N LEU A 57 -23.70 29.70 -28.27
CA LEU A 57 -23.68 30.32 -26.94
C LEU A 57 -22.24 30.61 -26.49
N VAL A 58 -21.36 29.62 -26.55
CA VAL A 58 -19.95 29.75 -26.17
C VAL A 58 -19.26 30.85 -27.00
N ALA A 59 -19.56 30.96 -28.30
CA ALA A 59 -19.03 32.02 -29.16
C ALA A 59 -19.50 33.43 -28.80
N GLN A 60 -20.59 33.57 -28.04
CA GLN A 60 -21.13 34.86 -27.58
C GLN A 60 -20.59 35.27 -26.19
N LEU A 61 -20.08 34.32 -25.41
CA LEU A 61 -19.62 34.56 -24.05
C LEU A 61 -18.16 34.98 -24.04
N GLN A 62 -17.81 35.90 -23.14
CA GLN A 62 -16.43 36.25 -22.83
C GLN A 62 -16.07 35.65 -21.47
N PRO A 63 -14.95 34.90 -21.36
CA PRO A 63 -14.57 34.32 -20.08
C PRO A 63 -14.13 35.43 -19.11
N PRO A 64 -14.60 35.42 -17.86
CA PRO A 64 -14.14 36.37 -16.87
C PRO A 64 -12.68 36.07 -16.49
N ALA A 65 -11.93 37.11 -16.10
CA ALA A 65 -10.56 36.96 -15.61
C ALA A 65 -10.52 36.25 -14.24
N SER A 66 -11.51 36.51 -13.38
CA SER A 66 -11.66 35.86 -12.08
C SER A 66 -13.13 35.50 -11.83
N PHE A 67 -13.35 34.41 -11.12
CA PHE A 67 -14.68 33.91 -10.76
C PHE A 67 -14.63 33.28 -9.36
N SER A 68 -15.39 33.85 -8.41
CA SER A 68 -15.54 33.24 -7.09
C SER A 68 -16.68 32.23 -7.16
N LEU A 69 -16.36 30.95 -6.94
CA LEU A 69 -17.38 29.91 -6.90
C LEU A 69 -18.14 30.03 -5.57
N THR A 70 -19.47 30.08 -5.62
CA THR A 70 -20.34 30.16 -4.45
C THR A 70 -21.59 29.30 -4.69
N ARG A 71 -22.38 29.08 -3.63
CA ARG A 71 -23.65 28.33 -3.74
C ARG A 71 -24.66 29.03 -4.65
N ASP A 72 -24.68 30.37 -4.62
CA ASP A 72 -25.60 31.19 -5.39
C ASP A 72 -24.97 31.53 -6.75
N LEU A 73 -25.18 30.64 -7.71
CA LEU A 73 -24.68 30.80 -9.08
C LEU A 73 -25.49 31.87 -9.85
N PRO A 74 -24.86 32.58 -10.79
CA PRO A 74 -25.53 33.58 -11.60
C PRO A 74 -26.58 32.94 -12.52
N ASN A 75 -27.69 33.66 -12.75
CA ASN A 75 -28.74 33.24 -13.68
C ASN A 75 -28.29 33.28 -15.16
N GLU A 76 -27.25 34.05 -15.45
CA GLU A 76 -26.65 34.18 -16.78
C GLU A 76 -25.60 33.08 -17.01
N ALA A 77 -25.42 32.68 -18.27
CA ALA A 77 -24.43 31.66 -18.60
C ALA A 77 -23.00 32.18 -18.39
N VAL A 78 -22.16 31.40 -17.72
CA VAL A 78 -20.75 31.74 -17.46
C VAL A 78 -19.83 30.73 -18.11
N LEU A 79 -18.87 31.23 -18.89
CA LEU A 79 -17.84 30.43 -19.54
C LEU A 79 -16.53 30.52 -18.76
N LEU A 80 -16.11 29.42 -18.13
CA LEU A 80 -14.84 29.32 -17.42
C LEU A 80 -13.80 28.62 -18.30
N THR A 81 -12.61 29.18 -18.40
CA THR A 81 -11.52 28.65 -19.26
C THR A 81 -10.20 28.65 -18.49
N ASN A 82 -9.12 28.18 -19.13
CA ASN A 82 -7.77 28.21 -18.55
C ASN A 82 -7.20 29.62 -18.32
N GLN A 83 -7.89 30.66 -18.80
CA GLN A 83 -7.59 32.07 -18.51
C GLN A 83 -8.36 32.60 -17.30
N THR A 84 -9.39 31.88 -16.85
CA THR A 84 -10.21 32.24 -15.70
C THR A 84 -9.60 31.68 -14.43
N THR A 85 -9.36 32.55 -13.45
CA THR A 85 -8.99 32.14 -12.09
C THR A 85 -10.24 31.90 -11.26
N VAL A 86 -10.48 30.65 -10.88
CA VAL A 86 -11.58 30.23 -10.01
C VAL A 86 -11.10 30.20 -8.57
N THR A 87 -11.75 30.97 -7.70
CA THR A 87 -11.47 30.98 -6.26
C THR A 87 -12.44 30.07 -5.53
N LEU A 88 -11.90 29.15 -4.73
CA LEU A 88 -12.63 28.18 -3.92
C LEU A 88 -12.39 28.50 -2.44
N SER A 89 -13.38 29.08 -1.76
CA SER A 89 -13.28 29.48 -0.35
C SER A 89 -14.63 29.34 0.34
N ASN A 90 -14.62 28.87 1.59
CA ASN A 90 -15.81 28.73 2.45
C ASN A 90 -16.95 27.92 1.79
N ILE A 91 -16.59 26.96 0.95
CA ILE A 91 -17.51 26.05 0.27
C ILE A 91 -16.97 24.62 0.33
N GLU A 92 -17.88 23.68 0.23
CA GLU A 92 -17.58 22.30 -0.12
C GLU A 92 -18.06 22.05 -1.55
N ILE A 93 -17.25 21.39 -2.38
CA ILE A 93 -17.66 21.00 -3.74
C ILE A 93 -17.46 19.50 -3.97
N SER A 94 -18.23 18.93 -4.90
CA SER A 94 -18.01 17.53 -5.28
C SER A 94 -16.59 17.34 -5.84
N VAL A 95 -15.99 16.19 -5.54
CA VAL A 95 -14.66 15.82 -6.05
C VAL A 95 -14.61 15.86 -7.57
N GLU A 96 -15.70 15.53 -8.26
CA GLU A 96 -15.79 15.60 -9.72
C GLU A 96 -15.71 17.05 -10.24
N LEU A 97 -16.45 17.98 -9.62
CA LEU A 97 -16.38 19.39 -9.99
C LEU A 97 -14.98 19.96 -9.73
N PHE A 98 -14.38 19.61 -8.59
CA PHE A 98 -13.01 20.02 -8.28
C PHE A 98 -12.02 19.57 -9.36
N LEU A 99 -12.06 18.29 -9.76
CA LEU A 99 -11.14 17.74 -10.76
C LEU A 99 -11.36 18.36 -12.15
N VAL A 100 -12.59 18.62 -12.56
CA VAL A 100 -12.87 19.31 -13.84
C VAL A 100 -12.34 20.76 -13.79
N LEU A 101 -12.55 21.48 -12.68
CA LEU A 101 -12.02 22.84 -12.52
C LEU A 101 -10.49 22.86 -12.53
N LEU A 102 -9.86 21.86 -11.91
CA LEU A 102 -8.41 21.69 -11.89
C LEU A 102 -7.83 21.54 -13.30
N GLU A 103 -8.54 20.84 -14.19
CA GLU A 103 -8.12 20.59 -15.57
C GLU A 103 -8.44 21.73 -16.55
N THR A 104 -9.47 22.52 -16.25
CA THR A 104 -10.03 23.48 -17.22
C THR A 104 -9.80 24.94 -16.86
N THR A 105 -9.46 25.26 -15.62
CA THR A 105 -9.34 26.63 -15.10
C THR A 105 -8.08 26.80 -14.27
N ARG A 106 -7.71 28.05 -13.94
CA ARG A 106 -6.70 28.30 -12.91
C ARG A 106 -7.40 28.26 -11.56
N VAL A 107 -6.93 27.44 -10.62
CA VAL A 107 -7.60 27.27 -9.32
C VAL A 107 -6.81 27.99 -8.23
N THR A 108 -7.52 28.71 -7.36
CA THR A 108 -6.98 29.27 -6.12
C THR A 108 -7.82 28.77 -4.95
N VAL A 109 -7.19 28.03 -4.04
CA VAL A 109 -7.81 27.54 -2.81
C VAL A 109 -7.63 28.59 -1.72
N GLY A 110 -8.74 29.10 -1.17
CA GLY A 110 -8.74 29.99 -0.02
C GLY A 110 -9.13 29.26 1.26
N GLU A 111 -9.62 30.02 2.24
CA GLU A 111 -9.94 29.49 3.56
C GLU A 111 -11.12 28.52 3.55
N ASN A 112 -11.05 27.50 4.40
CA ASN A 112 -12.11 26.53 4.66
C ASN A 112 -12.75 25.91 3.40
N PHE A 113 -11.92 25.52 2.44
CA PHE A 113 -12.34 24.76 1.28
C PHE A 113 -12.36 23.25 1.57
N PHE A 114 -13.40 22.56 1.09
CA PHE A 114 -13.57 21.12 1.26
C PHE A 114 -13.95 20.45 -0.06
N ILE A 115 -13.56 19.19 -0.21
CA ILE A 115 -14.08 18.30 -1.26
C ILE A 115 -14.95 17.21 -0.64
N GLY A 116 -16.08 16.93 -1.28
CA GLY A 116 -17.07 15.94 -0.87
C GLY A 116 -17.36 14.91 -1.97
N GLU A 117 -18.18 13.92 -1.64
CA GLU A 117 -18.64 12.90 -2.59
C GLU A 117 -19.41 13.56 -3.76
N HIS A 118 -19.33 12.94 -4.94
CA HIS A 118 -20.16 13.34 -6.07
C HIS A 118 -21.42 12.46 -6.15
N ASN A 119 -22.58 13.11 -6.22
CA ASN A 119 -23.86 12.46 -6.45
C ASN A 119 -24.60 13.22 -7.57
N ASP A 120 -24.88 12.53 -8.68
CA ASP A 120 -25.52 13.10 -9.88
C ASP A 120 -26.86 13.81 -9.58
N ASN A 121 -27.53 13.42 -8.49
CA ASN A 121 -28.85 13.92 -8.13
C ASN A 121 -28.83 15.03 -7.08
N GLU A 122 -27.67 15.41 -6.57
CA GLU A 122 -27.52 16.39 -5.49
C GLU A 122 -26.73 17.62 -5.92
N ASP A 123 -26.87 18.67 -5.11
CA ASP A 123 -26.12 19.91 -5.28
C ASP A 123 -24.62 19.65 -5.08
N CYS A 124 -23.84 20.03 -6.08
CA CYS A 124 -22.39 19.85 -6.12
C CYS A 124 -21.61 20.94 -5.40
N ILE A 125 -22.27 21.96 -4.85
CA ILE A 125 -21.70 23.04 -4.03
C ILE A 125 -22.53 23.18 -2.76
N ARG A 126 -21.87 23.09 -1.60
CA ARG A 126 -22.49 23.21 -0.28
C ARG A 126 -21.79 24.27 0.55
N GLU A 127 -22.51 24.75 1.56
CA GLU A 127 -21.96 25.69 2.53
C GLU A 127 -21.01 24.96 3.47
N ASN A 128 -19.83 25.53 3.69
CA ASN A 128 -18.81 24.93 4.53
C ASN A 128 -19.31 24.70 5.97
N GLY A 129 -19.03 23.52 6.53
CA GLY A 129 -19.42 23.13 7.89
C GLY A 129 -20.82 22.53 8.04
N MET A 130 -21.59 22.39 6.95
CA MET A 130 -22.90 21.72 6.96
C MET A 130 -22.82 20.20 6.84
N MET A 131 -21.66 19.64 6.45
CA MET A 131 -21.50 18.23 6.15
C MET A 131 -20.48 17.62 7.11
N GLY A 132 -21.00 16.97 8.13
CA GLY A 132 -20.27 15.88 8.75
C GLY A 132 -20.09 14.76 7.73
N GLU A 133 -18.87 14.28 7.59
CA GLU A 133 -18.59 12.84 7.49
C GLU A 133 -18.91 12.13 6.17
N THR A 134 -19.35 12.77 5.08
CA THR A 134 -19.57 12.00 3.83
C THR A 134 -18.23 11.61 3.19
N PRO A 135 -17.89 10.31 3.16
CA PRO A 135 -16.57 9.88 2.74
C PRO A 135 -16.36 10.05 1.23
N VAL A 136 -15.16 10.46 0.84
CA VAL A 136 -14.79 10.73 -0.56
C VAL A 136 -14.00 9.57 -1.13
N TYR A 137 -14.35 9.19 -2.37
CA TYR A 137 -13.50 8.39 -3.24
C TYR A 137 -12.69 9.29 -4.15
N LEU A 138 -11.36 9.24 -4.02
CA LEU A 138 -10.45 9.85 -4.99
C LEU A 138 -9.75 8.75 -5.79
N GLY A 139 -10.24 8.48 -7.00
CA GLY A 139 -9.59 7.57 -7.92
C GLY A 139 -9.65 8.03 -9.37
N ARG A 140 -8.48 8.13 -10.02
CA ARG A 140 -8.30 8.44 -11.45
C ARG A 140 -6.99 7.88 -11.96
N SER A 141 -6.96 7.48 -13.24
CA SER A 141 -5.83 6.78 -13.88
C SER A 141 -5.37 7.42 -15.21
N TRP A 142 -5.71 8.68 -15.49
CA TRP A 142 -5.30 9.36 -16.73
C TRP A 142 -4.30 10.49 -16.48
N VAL A 143 -3.58 10.86 -17.55
CA VAL A 143 -2.58 11.93 -17.56
C VAL A 143 -3.25 13.27 -17.30
N LEU A 144 -2.82 13.97 -16.24
CA LEU A 144 -3.26 15.33 -15.94
C LEU A 144 -2.80 16.31 -17.02
N SER A 145 -3.57 17.37 -17.29
CA SER A 145 -3.05 18.48 -18.07
C SER A 145 -1.92 19.22 -17.32
N SER A 146 -1.07 19.92 -18.08
CA SER A 146 -0.05 20.80 -17.49
C SER A 146 -0.66 21.87 -16.57
N LEU A 147 -1.90 22.29 -16.85
CA LEU A 147 -2.63 23.25 -16.03
C LEU A 147 -3.02 22.66 -14.68
N ALA A 148 -3.48 21.41 -14.65
CA ALA A 148 -3.82 20.73 -13.41
C ALA A 148 -2.59 20.55 -12.50
N LEU A 149 -1.44 20.18 -13.06
CA LEU A 149 -0.18 20.11 -12.32
C LEU A 149 0.24 21.47 -11.76
N GLU A 150 0.19 22.53 -12.57
CA GLU A 150 0.48 23.92 -12.17
C GLU A 150 -0.47 24.40 -11.06
N ASN A 151 -1.74 23.98 -11.11
CA ASN A 151 -2.70 24.28 -10.06
C ASN A 151 -2.36 23.57 -8.74
N ILE A 152 -2.03 22.27 -8.78
CA ILE A 152 -1.65 21.49 -7.59
C ILE A 152 -0.40 22.09 -6.93
N GLU A 153 0.62 22.39 -7.73
CA GLU A 153 1.90 22.95 -7.27
C GLU A 153 1.69 24.26 -6.47
N ARG A 154 0.73 25.10 -6.91
CA ARG A 154 0.40 26.38 -6.27
C ARG A 154 -0.39 26.25 -4.97
N MET A 155 -1.04 25.12 -4.72
CA MET A 155 -1.88 24.95 -3.53
C MET A 155 -1.00 24.87 -2.28
N ALA A 156 -1.45 25.50 -1.20
CA ALA A 156 -0.80 25.35 0.09
C ALA A 156 -1.02 23.92 0.64
N PRO A 157 -0.07 23.36 1.40
CA PRO A 157 -0.28 22.12 2.14
C PRO A 157 -1.50 22.24 3.08
N ASN A 158 -2.21 21.13 3.31
CA ASN A 158 -3.38 21.07 4.21
C ASN A 158 -4.48 22.12 3.92
N SER A 159 -4.59 22.59 2.67
CA SER A 159 -5.56 23.63 2.27
C SER A 159 -6.93 23.08 1.90
N ILE A 160 -7.03 21.80 1.58
CA ILE A 160 -8.26 21.14 1.12
C ILE A 160 -8.74 20.18 2.19
N GLY A 161 -9.83 20.49 2.88
CA GLY A 161 -10.45 19.53 3.80
C GLY A 161 -11.13 18.37 3.06
N CYS A 162 -11.02 17.16 3.59
CA CYS A 162 -11.74 16.00 3.07
C CYS A 162 -11.87 14.92 4.15
N VAL A 163 -12.91 14.08 4.02
CA VAL A 163 -13.04 12.81 4.75
C VAL A 163 -12.83 11.72 3.72
N LEU A 164 -11.71 11.01 3.74
CA LEU A 164 -11.40 10.00 2.72
C LEU A 164 -11.94 8.63 3.12
N GLU A 165 -12.66 7.97 2.23
CA GLU A 165 -12.96 6.54 2.35
C GLU A 165 -11.93 5.71 1.60
N LYS A 166 -11.62 6.15 0.38
CA LYS A 166 -10.89 5.38 -0.62
C LYS A 166 -10.02 6.32 -1.44
N PHE A 167 -8.75 5.98 -1.55
CA PHE A 167 -7.75 6.73 -2.30
C PHE A 167 -7.03 5.77 -3.23
N ASN A 168 -7.17 5.93 -4.54
CA ASN A 168 -6.58 5.01 -5.52
C ASN A 168 -6.04 5.75 -6.75
N LEU A 169 -4.76 6.07 -6.74
CA LEU A 169 -4.09 6.78 -7.82
C LEU A 169 -2.91 5.96 -8.37
N SER A 170 -2.85 5.81 -9.68
CA SER A 170 -1.79 5.08 -10.39
C SER A 170 -1.22 5.97 -11.49
N ASP A 171 0.10 6.11 -11.49
CA ASP A 171 0.88 6.66 -12.61
C ASP A 171 0.35 8.01 -13.10
N THR A 172 0.07 8.90 -12.14
CA THR A 172 -0.47 10.23 -12.41
C THR A 172 0.13 11.25 -11.45
N GLY A 173 0.41 12.46 -11.96
CA GLY A 173 0.84 13.58 -11.12
C GLY A 173 -0.24 14.07 -10.14
N LEU A 174 -1.48 13.55 -10.23
CA LEU A 174 -2.53 13.81 -9.24
C LEU A 174 -2.13 13.31 -7.85
N ILE A 175 -1.20 12.35 -7.75
CA ILE A 175 -0.65 11.90 -6.46
C ILE A 175 -0.10 13.07 -5.63
N ASN A 176 0.42 14.11 -6.29
CA ASN A 176 0.93 15.31 -5.62
C ASN A 176 -0.17 16.17 -4.97
N ILE A 177 -1.46 15.83 -5.11
CA ILE A 177 -2.54 16.44 -4.32
C ILE A 177 -2.47 16.04 -2.84
N LEU A 178 -1.85 14.89 -2.51
CA LEU A 178 -1.87 14.33 -1.15
C LEU A 178 -1.43 15.32 -0.06
N PRO A 179 -0.29 16.04 -0.19
CA PRO A 179 0.13 17.01 0.82
C PRO A 179 -0.81 18.22 0.93
N LYS A 180 -1.69 18.43 -0.05
CA LYS A 180 -2.67 19.53 -0.08
C LYS A 180 -3.95 19.16 0.67
N LEU A 181 -4.20 17.86 0.86
CA LEU A 181 -5.35 17.35 1.60
C LEU A 181 -5.11 17.44 3.10
N ARG A 182 -6.08 18.01 3.82
CA ARG A 182 -6.18 17.98 5.27
C ARG A 182 -7.02 16.78 5.66
N ILE A 183 -6.34 15.66 5.88
CA ILE A 183 -6.93 14.39 6.38
C ILE A 183 -6.78 14.38 7.90
N HIS A 184 -7.89 14.16 8.60
CA HIS A 184 -7.87 14.07 10.06
C HIS A 184 -7.44 12.67 10.52
N GLY A 185 -6.76 12.58 11.67
CA GLY A 185 -6.25 11.30 12.20
C GLY A 185 -7.33 10.30 12.63
N ASP A 186 -8.56 10.77 12.82
CA ASP A 186 -9.73 9.94 13.11
C ASP A 186 -10.44 9.40 11.86
N CYS A 187 -9.99 9.78 10.66
CA CYS A 187 -10.50 9.25 9.40
C CYS A 187 -10.25 7.74 9.28
N GLU A 188 -11.27 7.01 8.85
CA GLU A 188 -11.20 5.57 8.59
C GLU A 188 -11.22 5.32 7.08
N ILE A 189 -10.04 5.03 6.53
CA ILE A 189 -9.83 4.78 5.10
C ILE A 189 -9.92 3.28 4.86
N GLU A 190 -10.86 2.85 4.03
CA GLU A 190 -10.99 1.44 3.63
C GLU A 190 -9.83 1.01 2.74
N VAL A 191 -9.46 1.82 1.74
CA VAL A 191 -8.42 1.49 0.75
C VAL A 191 -7.56 2.70 0.43
N PHE A 192 -6.24 2.55 0.54
CA PHE A 192 -5.24 3.53 0.15
C PHE A 192 -4.21 2.91 -0.79
N CYS A 193 -4.38 3.11 -2.10
CA CYS A 193 -3.56 2.56 -3.16
C CYS A 193 -2.82 3.67 -3.91
N LEU A 194 -1.50 3.54 -3.98
CA LEU A 194 -0.64 4.39 -4.80
C LEU A 194 0.31 3.55 -5.64
N SER A 195 0.41 3.88 -6.93
CA SER A 195 1.41 3.30 -7.83
C SER A 195 2.08 4.40 -8.63
N ALA A 196 3.40 4.34 -8.77
CA ALA A 196 4.17 5.27 -9.58
C ALA A 196 5.41 4.61 -10.16
N ASP A 197 5.40 4.35 -11.47
CA ASP A 197 6.55 3.86 -12.22
C ASP A 197 7.59 4.95 -12.50
N GLU A 198 7.17 6.21 -12.50
CA GLU A 198 7.99 7.40 -12.75
C GLU A 198 8.16 8.21 -11.46
N LYS A 199 9.39 8.65 -11.18
CA LYS A 199 9.72 9.41 -9.96
C LYS A 199 8.99 10.75 -9.92
N GLU A 200 8.77 11.34 -11.08
CA GLU A 200 8.12 12.63 -11.29
C GLU A 200 6.69 12.66 -10.73
N HIS A 201 5.98 11.52 -10.75
CA HIS A 201 4.62 11.41 -10.23
C HIS A 201 4.53 11.57 -8.70
N VAL A 202 5.61 11.31 -7.97
CA VAL A 202 5.65 11.38 -6.49
C VAL A 202 6.63 12.41 -5.96
N ALA A 203 7.30 13.15 -6.84
CA ALA A 203 8.42 14.01 -6.47
C ALA A 203 8.05 15.05 -5.40
N GLU A 204 6.88 15.68 -5.50
CA GLU A 204 6.43 16.69 -4.55
C GLU A 204 6.09 16.07 -3.19
N VAL A 205 5.43 14.91 -3.19
CA VAL A 205 5.10 14.19 -1.95
C VAL A 205 6.37 13.75 -1.23
N LEU A 206 7.36 13.24 -1.96
CA LEU A 206 8.64 12.82 -1.39
C LEU A 206 9.53 13.99 -0.96
N ALA A 207 9.30 15.20 -1.49
CA ALA A 207 10.00 16.41 -1.09
C ALA A 207 9.45 17.03 0.21
N GLN A 208 8.27 16.60 0.70
CA GLN A 208 7.71 17.11 1.95
C GLN A 208 8.64 16.84 3.14
N GLU A 209 8.93 17.87 3.91
CA GLU A 209 9.74 17.78 5.14
C GLU A 209 8.89 17.36 6.34
N THR A 210 7.65 17.84 6.39
CA THR A 210 6.72 17.53 7.47
C THR A 210 5.95 16.25 7.16
N PRO A 211 5.95 15.25 8.08
CA PRO A 211 5.05 14.12 7.97
C PRO A 211 3.59 14.59 8.01
N PHE A 212 2.70 13.89 7.30
CA PHE A 212 1.26 14.15 7.36
C PHE A 212 0.50 12.88 7.77
N CYS A 213 -0.69 13.09 8.32
CA CYS A 213 -1.53 12.01 8.82
C CYS A 213 -2.39 11.44 7.69
N VAL A 214 -2.53 10.11 7.67
CA VAL A 214 -3.42 9.38 6.74
C VAL A 214 -4.57 8.68 7.47
N GLY A 215 -4.72 8.93 8.78
CA GLY A 215 -5.74 8.30 9.62
C GLY A 215 -5.54 6.80 9.81
N ARG A 216 -6.64 6.09 10.10
CA ARG A 216 -6.69 4.62 10.22
C ARG A 216 -6.98 4.00 8.86
N VAL A 217 -6.07 3.19 8.34
CA VAL A 217 -6.17 2.58 7.01
C VAL A 217 -6.38 1.07 7.13
N LYS A 218 -7.46 0.56 6.57
CA LYS A 218 -7.69 -0.90 6.52
C LYS A 218 -6.72 -1.56 5.53
N GLU A 219 -6.68 -1.13 4.28
CA GLU A 219 -5.74 -1.68 3.27
C GLU A 219 -4.90 -0.59 2.61
N MET A 220 -3.58 -0.66 2.76
CA MET A 220 -2.62 0.26 2.14
C MET A 220 -1.70 -0.47 1.16
N TRP A 221 -1.77 -0.14 -0.13
CA TRP A 221 -0.91 -0.71 -1.17
C TRP A 221 -0.05 0.38 -1.82
N LEU A 222 1.26 0.26 -1.70
CA LEU A 222 2.21 1.19 -2.32
C LEU A 222 3.12 0.43 -3.29
N THR A 223 3.15 0.90 -4.53
CA THR A 223 3.86 0.25 -5.65
C THR A 223 4.91 1.18 -6.25
N ASP A 224 6.09 0.64 -6.47
CA ASP A 224 7.23 1.28 -7.14
C ASP A 224 7.66 2.58 -6.44
N TYR A 225 7.81 3.71 -7.13
CA TYR A 225 8.25 4.96 -6.48
C TYR A 225 7.28 5.42 -5.38
N ALA A 226 6.01 5.00 -5.43
CA ALA A 226 5.04 5.30 -4.38
C ALA A 226 5.38 4.63 -3.04
N VAL A 227 6.24 3.61 -3.01
CA VAL A 227 6.76 3.04 -1.75
C VAL A 227 7.41 4.11 -0.88
N GLY A 228 8.04 5.13 -1.48
CA GLY A 228 8.64 6.26 -0.75
C GLY A 228 7.66 7.03 0.13
N PHE A 229 6.36 6.98 -0.17
CA PHE A 229 5.30 7.61 0.61
C PHE A 229 5.32 7.19 2.08
N ILE A 230 5.68 5.93 2.35
CA ILE A 230 5.75 5.39 3.71
C ILE A 230 6.66 6.21 4.64
N THR A 231 7.67 6.89 4.07
CA THR A 231 8.63 7.72 4.82
C THR A 231 8.08 9.10 5.21
N LYS A 232 6.87 9.45 4.74
CA LYS A 232 6.23 10.76 4.91
C LYS A 232 5.00 10.73 5.79
N MET A 233 4.69 9.58 6.39
CA MET A 233 3.53 9.42 7.27
C MET A 233 3.89 9.82 8.71
N SER A 234 2.95 10.49 9.38
CA SER A 234 3.05 10.74 10.82
C SER A 234 2.77 9.45 11.62
N PRO A 235 3.62 9.06 12.57
CA PRO A 235 3.44 7.82 13.32
C PRO A 235 2.44 7.90 14.47
N GLU A 236 2.11 9.09 14.98
CA GLU A 236 1.31 9.26 16.20
C GLU A 236 -0.17 8.85 16.03
N ASP A 237 -0.69 8.92 14.80
CA ASP A 237 -2.11 8.70 14.49
C ASP A 237 -2.34 7.75 13.29
N CYS A 238 -1.31 6.98 12.90
CA CYS A 238 -1.40 6.06 11.75
C CYS A 238 -1.52 4.60 12.23
N GLU A 239 -2.68 4.00 12.01
CA GLU A 239 -2.89 2.56 12.19
C GLU A 239 -3.21 1.92 10.82
N ILE A 240 -2.51 0.84 10.47
CA ILE A 240 -2.68 0.13 9.21
C ILE A 240 -3.00 -1.34 9.48
N GLU A 241 -4.14 -1.84 9.00
CA GLU A 241 -4.48 -3.26 9.15
C GLU A 241 -3.68 -4.13 8.18
N TYR A 242 -3.59 -3.75 6.90
CA TYR A 242 -2.81 -4.46 5.88
C TYR A 242 -1.92 -3.49 5.08
N LEU A 243 -0.60 -3.57 5.29
CA LEU A 243 0.39 -2.84 4.51
C LEU A 243 1.01 -3.73 3.45
N ARG A 244 0.95 -3.33 2.17
CA ARG A 244 1.61 -4.02 1.06
C ARG A 244 2.56 -3.07 0.33
N LEU A 245 3.84 -3.42 0.27
CA LEU A 245 4.85 -2.68 -0.47
C LEU A 245 5.42 -3.57 -1.58
N PHE A 246 5.42 -3.05 -2.81
CA PHE A 246 6.01 -3.71 -3.97
C PHE A 246 6.94 -2.76 -4.69
N ALA A 247 8.17 -3.19 -5.00
CA ALA A 247 9.08 -2.39 -5.82
C ALA A 247 9.84 -3.29 -6.79
N SER A 248 9.59 -3.08 -8.08
CA SER A 248 10.15 -3.89 -9.16
C SER A 248 11.60 -3.56 -9.51
N LYS A 249 12.10 -2.37 -9.12
CA LYS A 249 13.47 -1.91 -9.39
C LYS A 249 14.11 -1.29 -8.15
N GLU A 250 15.42 -1.42 -8.02
CA GLU A 250 16.19 -0.79 -6.93
C GLU A 250 15.96 0.73 -6.88
N ALA A 251 15.89 1.38 -8.05
CA ALA A 251 15.69 2.82 -8.18
C ALA A 251 14.43 3.33 -7.46
N HIS A 252 13.38 2.50 -7.34
CA HIS A 252 12.11 2.85 -6.71
C HIS A 252 12.24 3.06 -5.20
N VAL A 253 13.16 2.33 -4.55
CA VAL A 253 13.40 2.38 -3.10
C VAL A 253 14.76 2.95 -2.72
N ALA A 254 15.63 3.25 -3.70
CA ALA A 254 16.99 3.74 -3.47
C ALA A 254 17.06 4.97 -2.56
N GLY A 255 16.07 5.87 -2.64
CA GLY A 255 15.98 7.04 -1.74
C GLY A 255 15.76 6.65 -0.28
N ILE A 256 14.94 5.63 -0.03
CA ILE A 256 14.64 5.11 1.32
C ILE A 256 15.86 4.40 1.89
N LEU A 257 16.49 3.53 1.09
CA LEU A 257 17.65 2.73 1.51
C LEU A 257 18.89 3.58 1.85
N LYS A 258 18.98 4.79 1.30
CA LYS A 258 20.04 5.77 1.61
C LYS A 258 19.82 6.54 2.92
N GLN A 259 18.63 6.48 3.51
CA GLN A 259 18.36 7.18 4.77
C GLN A 259 19.21 6.60 5.90
N GLU A 260 19.84 7.47 6.68
CA GLU A 260 20.66 7.07 7.83
C GLU A 260 19.79 6.62 8.99
N ASN A 261 18.73 7.38 9.28
CA ASN A 261 17.83 7.14 10.39
C ASN A 261 16.63 6.28 9.97
N PRO A 262 16.24 5.28 10.76
CA PRO A 262 14.98 4.58 10.57
C PRO A 262 13.78 5.52 10.71
N PHE A 263 12.71 5.24 9.98
CA PHE A 263 11.43 5.95 10.08
C PHE A 263 10.36 5.08 10.76
N CYS A 264 9.38 5.73 11.39
CA CYS A 264 8.24 5.05 12.01
C CYS A 264 7.09 4.94 11.01
N VAL A 265 6.44 3.78 10.96
CA VAL A 265 5.29 3.52 10.07
C VAL A 265 3.95 3.51 10.81
N GLY A 266 3.94 3.92 12.08
CA GLY A 266 2.81 3.74 12.98
C GLY A 266 2.60 2.27 13.34
N ARG A 267 1.36 1.92 13.70
CA ARG A 267 1.00 0.54 14.07
C ARG A 267 0.56 -0.22 12.82
N VAL A 268 1.28 -1.30 12.48
CA VAL A 268 0.93 -2.17 11.35
C VAL A 268 0.56 -3.57 11.84
N LYS A 269 -0.66 -4.03 11.54
CA LYS A 269 -1.09 -5.37 11.94
C LYS A 269 -0.47 -6.44 11.03
N LYS A 270 -0.59 -6.28 9.71
CA LYS A 270 -0.09 -7.24 8.72
C LYS A 270 0.74 -6.52 7.67
N MET A 271 1.94 -7.01 7.39
CA MET A 271 2.88 -6.40 6.47
C MET A 271 3.32 -7.41 5.41
N TRP A 272 3.22 -7.05 4.14
CA TRP A 272 3.70 -7.83 3.01
C TRP A 272 4.64 -7.00 2.14
N LEU A 273 5.91 -7.39 2.10
CA LEU A 273 6.94 -6.74 1.30
C LEU A 273 7.39 -7.66 0.17
N ARG A 274 7.46 -7.11 -1.04
CA ARG A 274 7.77 -7.88 -2.25
C ARG A 274 8.89 -7.25 -3.08
N ASP A 275 9.81 -8.09 -3.56
CA ASP A 275 10.98 -7.72 -4.38
C ASP A 275 11.85 -6.66 -3.68
N TYR A 276 12.27 -5.57 -4.34
CA TYR A 276 13.14 -4.56 -3.70
C TYR A 276 12.51 -3.88 -2.47
N ALA A 277 11.19 -3.96 -2.30
CA ALA A 277 10.52 -3.43 -1.11
C ALA A 277 10.89 -4.21 0.16
N VAL A 278 11.41 -5.45 0.04
CA VAL A 278 11.94 -6.22 1.19
C VAL A 278 13.08 -5.44 1.87
N GLY A 279 13.92 -4.72 1.12
CA GLY A 279 14.99 -3.88 1.69
C GLY A 279 14.51 -2.77 2.61
N VAL A 280 13.27 -2.29 2.40
CA VAL A 280 12.70 -1.15 3.14
C VAL A 280 12.53 -1.47 4.62
N ILE A 281 12.31 -2.74 4.99
CA ILE A 281 12.16 -3.15 6.40
C ILE A 281 13.37 -2.77 7.26
N THR A 282 14.57 -2.74 6.67
CA THR A 282 15.81 -2.38 7.39
C THR A 282 15.87 -0.91 7.80
N LYS A 283 14.95 -0.10 7.26
CA LYS A 283 14.81 1.34 7.54
C LYS A 283 13.56 1.64 8.35
N MET A 284 12.79 0.64 8.78
CA MET A 284 11.63 0.82 9.64
C MET A 284 12.02 0.68 11.11
N ASN A 285 11.52 1.58 11.98
CA ASN A 285 11.55 1.39 13.42
C ASN A 285 10.30 0.63 13.87
N LEU A 286 10.45 -0.68 14.11
CA LEU A 286 9.36 -1.58 14.51
C LEU A 286 9.40 -1.94 16.02
N LYS A 287 10.30 -1.34 16.80
CA LYS A 287 10.56 -1.74 18.19
C LYS A 287 9.35 -1.57 19.11
N ASP A 288 8.63 -0.46 18.97
CA ASP A 288 7.57 -0.08 19.91
C ASP A 288 6.19 -0.63 19.49
N TYR A 289 5.99 -0.90 18.20
CA TYR A 289 4.69 -1.35 17.66
C TYR A 289 4.67 -2.83 17.26
N GLY A 290 5.78 -3.37 16.75
CA GLY A 290 5.83 -4.70 16.14
C GLY A 290 4.96 -4.84 14.89
N VAL A 291 4.83 -6.07 14.39
CA VAL A 291 3.95 -6.46 13.28
C VAL A 291 3.37 -7.83 13.61
N GLU A 292 2.04 -8.00 13.62
CA GLU A 292 1.46 -9.31 13.96
C GLU A 292 1.83 -10.36 12.91
N ASP A 293 1.60 -10.08 11.62
CA ASP A 293 1.95 -10.98 10.51
C ASP A 293 2.91 -10.32 9.53
N LEU A 294 4.14 -10.83 9.41
CA LEU A 294 5.16 -10.37 8.48
C LEU A 294 5.34 -11.36 7.33
N ARG A 295 5.22 -10.89 6.08
CA ARG A 295 5.50 -11.68 4.87
C ARG A 295 6.54 -10.99 3.99
N LEU A 296 7.60 -11.69 3.65
CA LEU A 296 8.66 -11.20 2.75
C LEU A 296 8.79 -12.16 1.56
N TYR A 297 8.75 -11.62 0.34
CA TYR A 297 8.90 -12.39 -0.89
C TYR A 297 9.95 -11.73 -1.79
N ALA A 298 11.02 -12.45 -2.14
CA ALA A 298 12.07 -11.92 -3.01
C ALA A 298 12.47 -12.94 -4.07
N ARG A 299 12.19 -12.63 -5.34
CA ARG A 299 12.45 -13.52 -6.48
C ARG A 299 13.90 -13.60 -6.93
N GLU A 300 14.69 -12.58 -6.64
CA GLU A 300 16.06 -12.44 -7.13
C GLU A 300 16.97 -12.04 -5.96
N GLU A 301 18.23 -12.47 -6.00
CA GLU A 301 19.24 -12.14 -5.00
C GLU A 301 19.39 -10.61 -4.84
N ALA A 302 19.30 -9.87 -5.95
CA ALA A 302 19.42 -8.42 -5.99
C ALA A 302 18.41 -7.71 -5.07
N HIS A 303 17.22 -8.29 -4.85
CA HIS A 303 16.18 -7.73 -3.98
C HIS A 303 16.61 -7.67 -2.50
N VAL A 304 17.50 -8.56 -2.07
CA VAL A 304 17.94 -8.69 -0.67
C VAL A 304 19.43 -8.41 -0.48
N ALA A 305 20.21 -8.29 -1.56
CA ALA A 305 21.66 -8.10 -1.52
C ALA A 305 22.12 -6.96 -0.59
N GLY A 306 21.37 -5.85 -0.54
CA GLY A 306 21.65 -4.74 0.36
C GLY A 306 21.48 -5.09 1.85
N ILE A 307 20.52 -5.96 2.18
CA ILE A 307 20.26 -6.44 3.54
C ILE A 307 21.37 -7.41 3.98
N LEU A 308 21.76 -8.33 3.09
CA LEU A 308 22.76 -9.36 3.41
C LEU A 308 24.16 -8.79 3.66
N LYS A 309 24.46 -7.62 3.08
CA LYS A 309 25.70 -6.86 3.32
C LYS A 309 25.72 -6.15 4.69
N GLN A 310 24.60 -6.04 5.40
CA GLN A 310 24.57 -5.38 6.70
C GLN A 310 25.31 -6.22 7.74
N GLU A 311 26.18 -5.59 8.53
CA GLU A 311 26.91 -6.25 9.61
C GLU A 311 25.99 -6.55 10.81
N ASN A 312 25.12 -5.60 11.15
CA ASN A 312 24.28 -5.68 12.34
C ASN A 312 22.88 -6.18 11.98
N PRO A 313 22.32 -7.14 12.73
CA PRO A 313 20.93 -7.53 12.59
C PRO A 313 19.98 -6.36 12.91
N PHE A 314 18.85 -6.29 12.20
CA PHE A 314 17.78 -5.32 12.48
C PHE A 314 16.68 -5.95 13.32
N CYS A 315 15.96 -5.11 14.08
CA CYS A 315 14.85 -5.55 14.93
C CYS A 315 13.53 -5.49 14.14
N VAL A 316 12.78 -6.59 14.15
CA VAL A 316 11.42 -6.66 13.57
C VAL A 316 10.31 -6.42 14.61
N GLY A 317 10.70 -6.07 15.84
CA GLY A 317 9.77 -5.95 16.97
C GLY A 317 9.12 -7.28 17.35
N ARG A 318 7.91 -7.21 17.90
CA ARG A 318 7.11 -8.40 18.18
C ARG A 318 6.47 -8.91 16.89
N VAL A 319 6.73 -10.18 16.53
CA VAL A 319 6.13 -10.85 15.36
C VAL A 319 5.44 -12.13 15.77
N LYS A 320 4.15 -12.27 15.43
CA LYS A 320 3.35 -13.46 15.75
C LYS A 320 3.44 -14.51 14.64
N SER A 321 3.33 -14.10 13.38
CA SER A 321 3.50 -14.96 12.22
C SER A 321 4.54 -14.37 11.27
N MET A 322 5.45 -15.20 10.78
CA MET A 322 6.48 -14.81 9.81
C MET A 322 6.49 -15.80 8.66
N ASP A 323 6.41 -15.29 7.43
CA ASP A 323 6.47 -16.06 6.19
C ASP A 323 7.55 -15.47 5.27
N LEU A 324 8.60 -16.24 5.00
CA LEU A 324 9.73 -15.83 4.16
C LEU A 324 9.82 -16.77 2.96
N GLU A 325 9.70 -16.21 1.77
CA GLU A 325 9.64 -16.95 0.51
C GLU A 325 10.82 -16.58 -0.42
N ASP A 326 11.40 -17.61 -1.05
CA ASP A 326 12.53 -17.53 -1.99
C ASP A 326 13.77 -16.86 -1.37
N TYR A 327 14.41 -15.88 -2.02
CA TYR A 327 15.60 -15.21 -1.48
C TYR A 327 15.32 -14.46 -0.16
N ALA A 328 14.06 -14.20 0.18
CA ALA A 328 13.71 -13.57 1.45
C ALA A 328 14.03 -14.47 2.65
N VAL A 329 14.17 -15.79 2.44
CA VAL A 329 14.66 -16.72 3.47
C VAL A 329 16.03 -16.29 4.00
N CYS A 330 16.92 -15.75 3.16
CA CYS A 330 18.24 -15.28 3.60
C CYS A 330 18.18 -14.11 4.59
N VAL A 331 17.10 -13.31 4.55
CA VAL A 331 16.93 -12.13 5.39
C VAL A 331 16.82 -12.50 6.87
N ILE A 332 16.36 -13.71 7.21
CA ILE A 332 16.21 -14.15 8.60
C ILE A 332 17.52 -14.07 9.39
N THR A 333 18.66 -14.27 8.71
CA THR A 333 19.99 -14.24 9.33
C THR A 333 20.44 -12.83 9.72
N LYS A 334 19.74 -11.81 9.21
CA LYS A 334 19.93 -10.40 9.52
C LYS A 334 18.83 -9.86 10.43
N MET A 335 17.97 -10.71 10.96
CA MET A 335 16.96 -10.33 11.95
C MET A 335 17.43 -10.66 13.37
N SER A 336 17.17 -9.75 14.31
CA SER A 336 17.34 -10.02 15.74
C SER A 336 16.08 -10.72 16.27
N LEU A 337 16.11 -12.06 16.37
CA LEU A 337 14.96 -12.90 16.75
C LEU A 337 15.11 -13.63 18.08
N LYS A 338 16.24 -13.49 18.78
CA LYS A 338 16.56 -14.28 19.98
C LYS A 338 15.48 -14.18 21.08
N ASP A 339 14.93 -12.98 21.26
CA ASP A 339 13.93 -12.68 22.28
C ASP A 339 12.49 -12.65 21.71
N CYS A 340 12.30 -13.12 20.47
CA CYS A 340 11.00 -13.19 19.82
C CYS A 340 10.24 -14.46 20.21
N GLU A 341 8.91 -14.31 20.33
CA GLU A 341 7.95 -15.41 20.46
C GLU A 341 7.08 -15.49 19.21
N ILE A 342 7.41 -16.43 18.33
CA ILE A 342 6.77 -16.61 17.04
C ILE A 342 5.76 -17.76 17.13
N GLU A 343 4.49 -17.50 16.82
CA GLU A 343 3.47 -18.54 16.74
C GLU A 343 3.67 -19.41 15.50
N TRP A 344 3.95 -18.79 14.36
CA TRP A 344 4.14 -19.45 13.07
C TRP A 344 5.36 -18.90 12.34
N LEU A 345 6.34 -19.76 12.07
CA LEU A 345 7.47 -19.48 11.19
C LEU A 345 7.37 -20.37 9.96
N VAL A 346 7.23 -19.77 8.78
CA VAL A 346 7.22 -20.45 7.49
C VAL A 346 8.40 -19.96 6.68
N LEU A 347 9.24 -20.90 6.23
CA LEU A 347 10.32 -20.65 5.28
C LEU A 347 10.06 -21.55 4.06
N ASP A 348 9.92 -20.94 2.88
CA ASP A 348 9.73 -21.66 1.63
C ASP A 348 10.72 -21.17 0.58
N ALA A 349 11.36 -22.10 -0.14
CA ALA A 349 12.23 -21.75 -1.25
C ALA A 349 12.00 -22.73 -2.39
N SER A 350 11.42 -22.21 -3.47
CA SER A 350 10.92 -23.00 -4.59
C SER A 350 12.01 -23.51 -5.51
N GLU A 351 12.97 -22.65 -5.85
CA GLU A 351 14.07 -22.95 -6.76
C GLU A 351 15.44 -22.78 -6.10
N GLU A 352 16.42 -23.50 -6.65
CA GLU A 352 17.86 -23.29 -6.47
C GLU A 352 18.47 -23.40 -5.04
N ALA A 353 19.66 -24.00 -4.94
CA ALA A 353 20.51 -23.84 -3.76
C ALA A 353 20.88 -22.36 -3.51
N ALA A 354 20.73 -21.48 -4.51
CA ALA A 354 21.03 -20.06 -4.43
C ALA A 354 20.12 -19.30 -3.45
N HIS A 355 18.82 -19.61 -3.38
CA HIS A 355 17.87 -18.92 -2.49
C HIS A 355 18.27 -18.98 -1.01
N VAL A 356 19.06 -19.98 -0.65
CA VAL A 356 19.54 -20.23 0.72
C VAL A 356 21.06 -20.28 0.82
N ALA A 357 21.79 -20.01 -0.27
CA ALA A 357 23.24 -20.19 -0.34
C ALA A 357 23.96 -19.37 0.73
N GLU A 358 23.54 -18.12 0.92
CA GLU A 358 24.10 -17.21 1.92
C GLU A 358 23.89 -17.73 3.35
N VAL A 359 22.70 -18.23 3.67
CA VAL A 359 22.43 -18.85 4.99
C VAL A 359 23.32 -20.06 5.20
N LEU A 360 23.45 -20.88 4.17
CA LEU A 360 24.20 -22.12 4.19
C LEU A 360 25.72 -21.93 4.21
N ALA A 361 26.20 -20.76 3.77
CA ALA A 361 27.61 -20.36 3.82
C ALA A 361 28.03 -19.84 5.20
N GLN A 362 27.08 -19.51 6.09
CA GLN A 362 27.41 -18.99 7.41
C GLN A 362 28.19 -20.01 8.25
N GLU A 363 29.25 -19.56 8.90
CA GLU A 363 30.05 -20.38 9.80
C GLU A 363 29.27 -20.70 11.09
N SER A 364 28.58 -19.70 11.63
CA SER A 364 27.82 -19.81 12.87
C SER A 364 26.32 -19.94 12.60
N PRO A 365 25.61 -20.82 13.33
CA PRO A 365 24.16 -20.86 13.27
C PRO A 365 23.50 -19.55 13.73
N PHE A 366 22.35 -19.21 13.17
CA PHE A 366 21.50 -18.12 13.67
C PHE A 366 20.39 -18.66 14.59
N CYS A 367 19.86 -17.82 15.46
CA CYS A 367 18.81 -18.18 16.42
C CYS A 367 17.45 -17.62 15.98
N VAL A 368 16.41 -18.46 15.94
CA VAL A 368 15.03 -18.06 15.57
C VAL A 368 14.14 -17.77 16.78
N GLY A 369 14.70 -17.74 18.00
CA GLY A 369 13.96 -17.49 19.22
C GLY A 369 13.06 -18.65 19.63
N ARG A 370 11.91 -18.33 20.25
CA ARG A 370 10.88 -19.30 20.63
C ARG A 370 9.86 -19.41 19.51
N VAL A 371 9.71 -20.59 18.93
CA VAL A 371 8.80 -20.86 17.82
C VAL A 371 7.81 -21.94 18.23
N LYS A 372 6.51 -21.64 18.13
CA LYS A 372 5.44 -22.59 18.47
C LYS A 372 5.20 -23.57 17.32
N LYS A 373 5.12 -23.07 16.09
CA LYS A 373 4.90 -23.89 14.89
C LYS A 373 5.85 -23.45 13.79
N MET A 374 6.58 -24.41 13.22
CA MET A 374 7.56 -24.17 12.19
C MET A 374 7.28 -25.04 10.97
N LYS A 375 7.35 -24.44 9.78
CA LYS A 375 7.23 -25.15 8.50
C LYS A 375 8.38 -24.73 7.60
N LEU A 376 9.21 -25.70 7.21
CA LEU A 376 10.29 -25.53 6.26
C LEU A 376 9.97 -26.33 5.00
N THR A 377 9.86 -25.65 3.85
CA THR A 377 9.53 -26.30 2.58
C THR A 377 10.53 -26.01 1.47
N GLY A 378 10.65 -26.95 0.53
CA GLY A 378 11.56 -26.82 -0.60
C GLY A 378 13.03 -26.77 -0.17
N TYR A 379 13.83 -25.91 -0.80
CA TYR A 379 15.24 -25.72 -0.44
C TYR A 379 15.43 -25.05 0.93
N ALA A 380 14.40 -24.37 1.47
CA ALA A 380 14.45 -23.78 2.80
C ALA A 380 14.55 -24.84 3.91
N ALA A 381 14.21 -26.11 3.64
CA ALA A 381 14.46 -27.21 4.56
C ALA A 381 15.94 -27.28 4.98
N SER A 382 16.88 -27.05 4.05
CA SER A 382 18.32 -27.14 4.32
C SER A 382 18.83 -26.08 5.32
N VAL A 383 18.09 -24.98 5.51
CA VAL A 383 18.41 -23.91 6.48
C VAL A 383 18.47 -24.44 7.91
N ILE A 384 17.76 -25.54 8.21
CA ILE A 384 17.77 -26.18 9.53
C ILE A 384 19.20 -26.55 10.01
N THR A 385 20.11 -26.80 9.07
CA THR A 385 21.53 -27.13 9.36
C THR A 385 22.34 -25.94 9.89
N LYS A 386 21.79 -24.73 9.76
CA LYS A 386 22.40 -23.46 10.19
C LYS A 386 21.53 -22.70 11.16
N MET A 387 20.55 -23.37 11.76
CA MET A 387 19.58 -22.76 12.64
C MET A 387 19.72 -23.36 14.05
N THR A 388 19.52 -22.51 15.04
CA THR A 388 19.36 -22.89 16.45
C THR A 388 18.02 -22.39 16.95
N ILE A 389 17.44 -23.15 17.86
CA ILE A 389 16.19 -22.83 18.52
C ILE A 389 16.52 -22.52 19.98
N HIS A 390 15.79 -21.59 20.59
CA HIS A 390 15.99 -21.25 22.00
C HIS A 390 15.84 -22.51 22.88
N GLU A 391 16.71 -22.68 23.89
CA GLU A 391 16.79 -23.89 24.74
C GLU A 391 15.46 -24.22 25.44
N ASP A 392 14.76 -23.19 25.91
CA ASP A 392 13.44 -23.32 26.55
C ASP A 392 12.27 -23.49 25.58
N ASN A 393 12.52 -23.62 24.27
CA ASN A 393 11.44 -23.74 23.30
C ASN A 393 10.80 -25.14 23.34
N THR A 394 9.47 -25.17 23.35
CA THR A 394 8.68 -26.39 23.14
C THR A 394 7.77 -26.20 21.93
N MET A 395 8.15 -26.78 20.80
CA MET A 395 7.35 -26.69 19.57
C MET A 395 6.09 -27.53 19.67
N GLU A 396 4.95 -26.98 19.25
CA GLU A 396 3.73 -27.76 19.04
C GLU A 396 3.75 -28.51 17.71
N ARG A 397 4.35 -27.92 16.69
CA ARG A 397 4.41 -28.52 15.35
C ARG A 397 5.67 -28.13 14.62
N PHE A 398 6.37 -29.13 14.09
CA PHE A 398 7.49 -28.98 13.19
C PHE A 398 7.21 -29.76 11.91
N VAL A 399 7.13 -29.04 10.78
CA VAL A 399 6.94 -29.63 9.45
C VAL A 399 8.18 -29.36 8.61
N LEU A 400 8.76 -30.41 8.05
CA LEU A 400 9.84 -30.31 7.09
C LEU A 400 9.44 -31.12 5.86
N ALA A 401 9.39 -30.48 4.69
CA ALA A 401 9.02 -31.16 3.45
C ALA A 401 9.87 -30.69 2.28
N GLY A 402 10.37 -31.64 1.50
CA GLY A 402 11.15 -31.39 0.30
C GLY A 402 11.34 -32.70 -0.48
N ASN A 403 11.75 -32.58 -1.73
CA ASN A 403 12.17 -33.73 -2.53
C ASN A 403 13.59 -34.20 -2.15
N GLU A 404 14.06 -35.30 -2.76
CA GLU A 404 15.36 -35.90 -2.43
C GLU A 404 16.53 -34.91 -2.61
N ASP A 405 16.51 -34.10 -3.67
CA ASP A 405 17.54 -33.11 -3.95
C ASP A 405 17.55 -31.97 -2.92
N GLN A 406 16.38 -31.46 -2.56
CA GLN A 406 16.19 -30.39 -1.56
C GLN A 406 16.63 -30.81 -0.15
N LEU A 407 16.54 -32.11 0.15
CA LEU A 407 16.91 -32.70 1.45
C LEU A 407 18.32 -33.30 1.47
N SER A 408 19.01 -33.33 0.32
CA SER A 408 20.31 -33.98 0.17
C SER A 408 21.37 -33.46 1.15
N ARG A 409 21.32 -32.17 1.52
CA ARG A 409 22.25 -31.58 2.48
C ARG A 409 22.01 -32.10 3.90
N ILE A 410 20.76 -32.16 4.34
CA ILE A 410 20.39 -32.74 5.64
C ILE A 410 20.78 -34.23 5.70
N LEU A 411 20.63 -34.96 4.59
CA LEU A 411 20.99 -36.38 4.55
C LEU A 411 22.49 -36.64 4.69
N LYS A 412 23.34 -35.66 4.36
CA LYS A 412 24.81 -35.73 4.54
C LYS A 412 25.25 -35.45 5.96
N GLU A 413 24.39 -34.86 6.78
CA GLU A 413 24.68 -34.59 8.17
C GLU A 413 24.80 -35.90 8.98
N GLY A 414 25.52 -35.83 10.10
CA GLY A 414 25.59 -36.93 11.05
C GLY A 414 24.21 -37.29 11.61
N ASP A 415 24.07 -38.51 12.11
CA ASP A 415 22.85 -38.86 12.84
C ASP A 415 22.80 -38.03 14.14
N ASN A 416 21.60 -37.55 14.51
CA ASN A 416 21.36 -36.68 15.67
C ASN A 416 22.18 -35.37 15.72
N SER A 417 22.66 -34.86 14.57
CA SER A 417 23.50 -33.65 14.54
C SER A 417 22.69 -32.35 14.55
N ILE A 418 21.42 -32.37 14.12
CA ILE A 418 20.56 -31.19 14.03
C ILE A 418 19.63 -31.15 15.24
N ASP A 419 19.80 -30.16 16.12
CA ASP A 419 19.00 -30.02 17.33
C ASP A 419 17.69 -29.25 17.08
N LEU A 420 16.57 -29.86 17.46
CA LEU A 420 15.25 -29.21 17.45
C LEU A 420 14.71 -28.95 18.86
N GLY A 421 15.40 -29.39 19.90
CA GLY A 421 14.92 -29.29 21.28
C GLY A 421 13.64 -30.10 21.49
N ARG A 422 12.66 -29.50 22.18
CA ARG A 422 11.45 -30.19 22.64
C ARG A 422 10.29 -30.01 21.66
N ILE A 423 9.59 -31.09 21.34
CA ILE A 423 8.46 -31.11 20.40
C ILE A 423 7.30 -31.88 21.02
N ARG A 424 6.07 -31.38 20.92
CA ARG A 424 4.90 -32.11 21.40
C ARG A 424 4.66 -33.41 20.63
N THR A 425 4.20 -34.45 21.32
CA THR A 425 3.82 -35.74 20.69
C THR A 425 2.82 -35.49 19.55
N GLY A 426 3.10 -36.06 18.37
CA GLY A 426 2.30 -35.86 17.14
C GLY A 426 2.57 -34.55 16.39
N GLY A 427 3.45 -33.69 16.92
CA GLY A 427 3.84 -32.42 16.32
C GLY A 427 4.93 -32.53 15.24
N LEU A 428 5.67 -33.65 15.19
CA LEU A 428 6.77 -33.85 14.25
C LEU A 428 6.29 -34.47 12.93
N GLN A 429 6.46 -33.74 11.82
CA GLN A 429 6.12 -34.19 10.47
C GLN A 429 7.32 -34.00 9.55
N VAL A 430 8.12 -35.05 9.42
CA VAL A 430 9.35 -35.05 8.60
C VAL A 430 9.46 -36.37 7.85
N PRO A 431 10.13 -36.43 6.69
CA PRO A 431 10.37 -37.68 5.99
C PRO A 431 11.18 -38.66 6.86
N GLU A 432 10.85 -39.95 6.81
CA GLU A 432 11.49 -40.99 7.66
C GLU A 432 13.02 -40.98 7.59
N ARG A 433 13.57 -40.80 6.38
CA ARG A 433 15.03 -40.74 6.16
C ARG A 433 15.71 -39.56 6.88
N ILE A 434 14.96 -38.51 7.20
CA ILE A 434 15.42 -37.31 7.88
C ILE A 434 15.30 -37.44 9.39
N LYS A 435 14.34 -38.21 9.93
CA LYS A 435 14.16 -38.37 11.39
C LYS A 435 15.46 -38.70 12.11
N ARG A 436 16.25 -39.66 11.59
CA ARG A 436 17.55 -40.07 12.17
C ARG A 436 18.61 -38.96 12.22
N LYS A 437 18.44 -37.87 11.47
CA LYS A 437 19.35 -36.71 11.43
C LYS A 437 19.03 -35.69 12.51
N LEU A 438 17.84 -35.76 13.08
CA LEU A 438 17.31 -34.80 14.03
C LEU A 438 17.49 -35.31 15.46
N ARG A 439 18.00 -34.45 16.34
CA ARG A 439 17.98 -34.63 17.79
C ARG A 439 16.80 -33.84 18.34
N TYR A 440 15.87 -34.53 18.98
CA TYR A 440 14.68 -33.91 19.59
C TYR A 440 14.20 -34.73 20.79
N THR A 441 13.38 -34.10 21.62
CA THR A 441 12.71 -34.75 22.75
C THR A 441 11.21 -34.60 22.60
N LEU A 442 10.49 -35.72 22.54
CA LEU A 442 9.03 -35.69 22.52
C LEU A 442 8.50 -35.41 23.93
N VAL A 443 7.52 -34.50 24.01
CA VAL A 443 6.85 -34.16 25.26
C VAL A 443 5.34 -34.25 25.14
N ASP A 444 4.66 -34.61 26.23
CA ASP A 444 3.20 -34.66 26.30
C ASP A 444 2.59 -33.24 26.41
N GLY A 445 1.26 -33.17 26.60
CA GLY A 445 0.55 -31.89 26.76
C GLY A 445 0.93 -31.11 28.02
N GLU A 446 1.50 -31.78 29.03
CA GLU A 446 2.00 -31.18 30.28
C GLU A 446 3.49 -30.81 30.18
N GLY A 447 4.16 -31.17 29.08
CA GLY A 447 5.58 -30.93 28.85
C GLY A 447 6.50 -32.02 29.42
N LYS A 448 5.98 -33.16 29.88
CA LYS A 448 6.80 -34.28 30.36
C LYS A 448 7.33 -35.08 29.19
N GLU A 449 8.57 -35.55 29.30
CA GLU A 449 9.21 -36.37 28.28
C GLU A 449 8.45 -37.69 28.09
N VAL A 450 8.25 -38.05 26.83
CA VAL A 450 7.64 -39.33 26.43
C VAL A 450 8.70 -40.12 25.70
N LEU A 451 8.94 -41.35 26.13
CA LEU A 451 9.83 -42.27 25.42
C LEU A 451 9.20 -42.57 24.06
N GLU A 452 9.94 -42.35 22.98
CA GLU A 452 9.61 -42.97 21.70
C GLU A 452 9.72 -44.50 21.91
N GLU A 453 8.68 -45.25 21.53
CA GLU A 453 8.81 -46.69 21.43
C GLU A 453 9.91 -46.98 20.39
N GLU A 454 11.04 -47.53 20.82
CA GLU A 454 12.14 -47.89 19.93
C GLU A 454 11.62 -48.79 18.80
N GLU A 455 11.70 -48.30 17.55
CA GLU A 455 11.36 -49.13 16.41
C GLU A 455 12.33 -50.33 16.32
N PRO A 456 11.84 -51.56 16.03
CA PRO A 456 12.63 -52.79 16.05
C PRO A 456 13.89 -52.80 15.17
N SER A 457 14.02 -51.87 14.22
CA SER A 457 15.17 -51.81 13.31
C SER A 457 16.48 -51.33 13.95
N GLN A 458 16.45 -50.78 15.17
CA GLN A 458 17.67 -50.40 15.90
C GLN A 458 18.28 -51.53 16.74
N ARG A 459 17.63 -52.70 16.84
CA ARG A 459 18.13 -53.86 17.61
C ARG A 459 19.22 -54.69 16.93
N GLY A 460 19.50 -54.49 15.65
CA GLY A 460 20.44 -55.32 14.91
C GLY A 460 21.73 -54.58 14.59
N ASN A 461 22.66 -54.45 15.55
CA ASN A 461 24.11 -54.25 15.31
C ASN A 461 24.96 -54.38 16.60
N LEU A 462 24.53 -55.21 17.55
CA LEU A 462 25.36 -55.65 18.68
C LEU A 462 25.20 -57.16 18.77
N LEU A 463 25.90 -57.89 17.90
CA LEU A 463 26.36 -59.27 18.04
C LEU A 463 26.98 -59.70 16.69
N GLU A 464 28.27 -59.40 16.51
CA GLU A 464 29.31 -60.34 16.03
C GLU A 464 30.70 -59.73 16.21
#